data_AF-A0A1F0CBA6-F1
#
_entry.id   AF-A0A1F0CBA6-F1
#
_cell.length_a   1.000
_cell.length_b   1.000
_cell.length_c   1.000
_cell.angle_alpha   90.00
_cell.angle_beta   90.00
_cell.angle_gamma   90.00
#
_symmetry.space_group_name_H-M   'P 1'
#
loop_
_entity.id
_entity.type
_entity.pdbx_description
1 polymer ?
#
loop_
_entity_poly.entity_id
_entity_poly.type
_entity_poly.pdbx_seq_one_letter_code
_entity_poly.pdbx_strand_id
1 'polypeptide(L)'
;MGDYYGKKYFGEAAKKDVEHMAKKIINVYKTRLKNNTWLSENTKAMAIKKLDNMRLMIGYPEDYPDLYRQYQFDSKASFFENNDNYRKLSNKKTFEEFNQSNQREHWQMSANAVNAYNDPNTNSIVFPAAIFQSPLYDKTKTVSQNYGAIGAIIGHEISHSFDINGMKYDEKGNLHDWWTKEDLKHYKKKTQAMIDQWDGLKADGGKVDGKLTLAENIADNGGVMASLEALKTEKIQTIKNFLNHGQVFGVKKQPKNKVSPQFSQMFMHHMN
;
A
#
# COMPACT_ATOMS: atom_id res chain seq x y z
N MET A 1 -8.05 -9.99 -18.55
CA MET A 1 -8.58 -10.81 -17.43
C MET A 1 -8.87 -9.97 -16.20
N GLY A 2 -7.89 -9.25 -15.64
CA GLY A 2 -8.11 -8.37 -14.47
C GLY A 2 -9.26 -7.39 -14.64
N ASP A 3 -9.31 -6.64 -15.73
CA ASP A 3 -10.36 -5.63 -15.98
C ASP A 3 -11.77 -6.25 -15.98
N TYR A 4 -11.91 -7.42 -16.60
CA TYR A 4 -13.17 -8.17 -16.57
C TYR A 4 -13.53 -8.57 -15.14
N TYR A 5 -12.56 -9.08 -14.37
CA TYR A 5 -12.77 -9.45 -12.97
C TYR A 5 -13.23 -8.23 -12.14
N GLY A 6 -12.53 -7.10 -12.27
CA GLY A 6 -12.85 -5.86 -11.56
C GLY A 6 -14.25 -5.36 -11.87
N LYS A 7 -14.59 -5.23 -13.16
CA LYS A 7 -15.90 -4.77 -13.62
C LYS A 7 -17.05 -5.69 -13.19
N LYS A 8 -16.79 -7.01 -13.13
CA LYS A 8 -17.82 -8.01 -12.80
C LYS A 8 -18.01 -8.24 -11.30
N TYR A 9 -16.94 -8.24 -10.50
CA TYR A 9 -16.98 -8.75 -9.11
C TYR A 9 -16.80 -7.69 -8.03
N PHE A 10 -16.13 -6.56 -8.29
CA PHE A 10 -15.89 -5.53 -7.26
C PHE A 10 -17.10 -4.62 -7.05
N GLY A 11 -17.68 -4.14 -8.16
CA GLY A 11 -18.88 -3.31 -8.17
C GLY A 11 -18.67 -1.87 -7.66
N GLU A 12 -19.43 -0.92 -8.22
CA GLU A 12 -19.25 0.52 -7.99
C GLU A 12 -19.42 0.95 -6.52
N ALA A 13 -20.36 0.32 -5.81
CA ALA A 13 -20.59 0.63 -4.39
C ALA A 13 -19.40 0.25 -3.50
N ALA A 14 -18.59 -0.76 -3.87
CA ALA A 14 -17.41 -1.13 -3.09
C ALA A 14 -16.29 -0.11 -3.33
N LYS A 15 -16.10 0.27 -4.59
CA LYS A 15 -15.15 1.31 -5.01
C LYS A 15 -15.37 2.60 -4.21
N LYS A 16 -16.61 3.10 -4.15
CA LYS A 16 -16.95 4.33 -3.40
C LYS A 16 -16.69 4.22 -1.89
N ASP A 17 -17.02 3.09 -1.28
CA ASP A 17 -16.81 2.86 0.15
C ASP A 17 -15.32 2.84 0.52
N VAL A 18 -14.51 2.12 -0.28
CA VAL A 18 -13.06 2.06 -0.11
C VAL A 18 -12.40 3.42 -0.38
N GLU A 19 -12.82 4.14 -1.42
CA GLU A 19 -12.34 5.50 -1.71
C GLU A 19 -12.59 6.46 -0.53
N HIS A 20 -13.77 6.35 0.09
CA HIS A 20 -14.10 7.12 1.28
C HIS A 20 -13.20 6.76 2.47
N MET A 21 -12.97 5.47 2.71
CA MET A 21 -12.05 4.99 3.74
C MET A 21 -10.62 5.50 3.51
N ALA A 22 -10.11 5.42 2.28
CA ALA A 22 -8.78 5.90 1.94
C ALA A 22 -8.62 7.41 2.16
N LYS A 23 -9.61 8.20 1.75
CA LYS A 23 -9.64 9.66 2.00
C LYS A 23 -9.63 9.98 3.50
N LYS A 24 -10.34 9.21 4.33
CA LYS A 24 -10.30 9.36 5.79
C LYS A 24 -8.92 9.07 6.37
N ILE A 25 -8.27 7.99 5.95
CA ILE A 25 -6.93 7.62 6.41
C ILE A 25 -5.89 8.67 5.97
N ILE A 26 -5.98 9.18 4.74
CA ILE A 26 -5.14 10.32 4.28
C ILE A 26 -5.34 11.53 5.19
N ASN A 27 -6.59 11.87 5.54
CA ASN A 27 -6.88 13.01 6.42
C ASN A 27 -6.33 12.82 7.85
N VAL A 28 -6.30 11.58 8.36
CA VAL A 28 -5.62 11.25 9.61
C VAL A 28 -4.12 11.53 9.50
N TYR A 29 -3.46 11.07 8.44
CA TYR A 29 -2.05 11.37 8.19
C TYR A 29 -1.77 12.88 8.18
N LYS A 30 -2.60 13.66 7.47
CA LYS A 30 -2.46 15.13 7.41
C LYS A 30 -2.63 15.76 8.80
N THR A 31 -3.59 15.29 9.59
CA THR A 31 -3.79 15.77 10.97
C THR A 31 -2.59 15.45 11.85
N ARG A 32 -2.06 14.23 11.78
CA ARG A 32 -0.87 13.82 12.53
C ARG A 32 0.37 14.61 12.14
N LEU A 33 0.55 14.92 10.85
CA LEU A 33 1.66 15.75 10.36
C LEU A 33 1.55 17.19 10.85
N LYS A 34 0.36 17.80 10.83
CA LYS A 34 0.13 19.15 11.36
C LYS A 34 0.50 19.24 12.84
N ASN A 35 0.08 18.24 13.62
CA ASN A 35 0.31 18.18 15.07
C ASN A 35 1.68 17.60 15.45
N ASN A 36 2.53 17.27 14.48
CA ASN A 36 3.85 16.69 14.73
C ASN A 36 4.76 17.72 15.43
N THR A 37 5.50 17.30 16.46
CA THR A 37 6.31 18.20 17.28
C THR A 37 7.80 18.19 16.97
N TRP A 38 8.25 17.32 16.06
CA TRP A 38 9.67 17.15 15.75
C TRP A 38 10.04 17.51 14.30
N LEU A 39 9.06 17.58 13.41
CA LEU A 39 9.24 18.08 12.05
C LEU A 39 9.22 19.60 12.01
N SER A 40 10.13 20.21 11.25
CA SER A 40 10.01 21.62 10.87
C SER A 40 8.74 21.89 10.06
N GLU A 41 8.25 23.14 10.09
CA GLU A 41 7.06 23.54 9.32
C GLU A 41 7.23 23.32 7.81
N ASN A 42 8.45 23.49 7.28
CA ASN A 42 8.73 23.23 5.87
C ASN A 42 8.55 21.74 5.52
N THR A 43 9.12 20.83 6.30
CA THR A 43 9.01 19.38 6.05
C THR A 43 7.56 18.91 6.25
N LYS A 44 6.82 19.46 7.22
CA LYS A 44 5.37 19.21 7.37
C LYS A 44 4.59 19.64 6.13
N ALA A 45 4.84 20.85 5.62
CA ALA A 45 4.15 21.38 4.45
C ALA A 45 4.40 20.51 3.22
N MET A 46 5.65 20.07 2.99
CA MET A 46 5.99 19.16 1.90
C MET A 46 5.33 17.78 2.05
N ALA A 47 5.32 17.21 3.26
CA ALA A 47 4.65 15.93 3.50
C ALA A 47 3.12 16.01 3.28
N ILE A 48 2.49 17.11 3.71
CA ILE A 48 1.07 17.37 3.46
C ILE A 48 0.81 17.55 1.96
N LYS A 49 1.65 18.31 1.26
CA LYS A 49 1.56 18.50 -0.19
C LYS A 49 1.67 17.17 -0.94
N LYS A 50 2.53 16.26 -0.48
CA LYS A 50 2.64 14.90 -1.02
C LYS A 50 1.34 14.12 -0.86
N LEU A 51 0.69 14.19 0.30
CA LEU A 51 -0.62 13.57 0.54
C LEU A 51 -1.73 14.22 -0.30
N ASP A 52 -1.70 15.54 -0.51
CA ASP A 52 -2.65 16.27 -1.35
C ASP A 52 -2.59 15.85 -2.83
N ASN A 53 -1.42 15.47 -3.31
CA ASN A 53 -1.19 15.07 -4.69
C ASN A 53 -1.15 13.54 -4.89
N MET A 54 -1.41 12.77 -3.82
CA MET A 54 -1.41 11.32 -3.87
C MET A 54 -2.56 10.82 -4.73
N ARG A 55 -2.26 9.96 -5.70
CA ARG A 55 -3.25 9.35 -6.59
C ARG A 55 -3.77 8.04 -5.99
N LEU A 56 -5.10 7.92 -5.92
CA LEU A 56 -5.80 6.72 -5.47
C LEU A 56 -6.27 5.94 -6.69
N MET A 57 -5.72 4.74 -6.91
CA MET A 57 -6.10 3.88 -8.03
C MET A 57 -6.74 2.60 -7.50
N ILE A 58 -8.08 2.53 -7.52
CA ILE A 58 -8.85 1.51 -6.79
C ILE A 58 -9.65 0.64 -7.78
N GLY A 59 -9.49 -0.68 -7.65
CA GLY A 59 -10.20 -1.69 -8.40
C GLY A 59 -9.52 -2.07 -9.71
N TYR A 60 -9.71 -1.27 -10.75
CA TYR A 60 -9.28 -1.60 -12.11
C TYR A 60 -9.06 -0.31 -12.92
N PRO A 61 -8.21 -0.32 -13.95
CA PRO A 61 -8.08 0.81 -14.84
C PRO A 61 -9.38 1.05 -15.62
N GLU A 62 -9.64 2.29 -16.00
CA GLU A 62 -10.78 2.62 -16.87
C GLU A 62 -10.66 1.91 -18.23
N ASP A 63 -9.43 1.80 -18.74
CA ASP A 63 -9.09 1.14 -20.00
C ASP A 63 -7.81 0.28 -19.90
N TYR A 64 -7.72 -0.76 -20.73
CA TYR A 64 -6.54 -1.63 -20.78
C TYR A 64 -5.46 -1.09 -21.74
N PRO A 65 -4.18 -1.42 -21.51
CA PRO A 65 -3.07 -1.01 -22.37
C PRO A 65 -3.27 -1.34 -23.85
N ASP A 66 -2.92 -0.39 -24.73
CA ASP A 66 -2.98 -0.53 -26.19
C ASP A 66 -2.21 -1.73 -26.75
N LEU A 67 -1.19 -2.19 -26.01
CA LEU A 67 -0.46 -3.43 -26.30
C LEU A 67 -1.42 -4.60 -26.58
N TYR A 68 -2.47 -4.75 -25.78
CA TYR A 68 -3.42 -5.87 -25.92
C TYR A 68 -4.32 -5.73 -27.15
N ARG A 69 -4.54 -4.52 -27.66
CA ARG A 69 -5.27 -4.28 -28.91
C ARG A 69 -4.45 -4.65 -30.14
N GLN A 70 -3.13 -4.55 -30.02
CA GLN A 70 -2.18 -4.82 -31.10
C GLN A 70 -1.72 -6.28 -31.15
N TYR A 71 -1.86 -7.01 -30.05
CA TYR A 71 -1.50 -8.42 -30.01
C TYR A 71 -2.50 -9.27 -30.81
N GLN A 72 -1.98 -10.08 -31.74
CA GLN A 72 -2.75 -11.04 -32.51
C GLN A 72 -2.34 -12.45 -32.11
N PHE A 73 -3.29 -13.18 -31.52
CA PHE A 73 -3.11 -14.58 -31.17
C PHE A 73 -3.30 -15.47 -32.41
N ASP A 74 -2.35 -16.35 -32.69
CA ASP A 74 -2.47 -17.36 -33.75
C ASP A 74 -2.80 -18.72 -33.15
N SER A 75 -4.03 -19.20 -33.39
CA SER A 75 -4.51 -20.49 -32.89
C SER A 75 -3.83 -21.70 -33.54
N LYS A 76 -3.09 -21.50 -34.64
CA LYS A 76 -2.31 -22.55 -35.31
C LYS A 76 -0.85 -22.58 -34.87
N ALA A 77 -0.35 -21.50 -34.27
CA ALA A 77 1.00 -21.41 -33.76
C ALA A 77 1.13 -22.14 -32.42
N SER A 78 2.35 -22.60 -32.11
CA SER A 78 2.68 -23.14 -30.79
C SER A 78 2.57 -22.09 -29.69
N PHE A 79 2.51 -22.56 -28.44
CA PHE A 79 2.59 -21.67 -27.27
C PHE A 79 3.86 -20.81 -27.28
N PHE A 80 5.00 -21.40 -27.67
CA PHE A 80 6.27 -20.68 -27.73
C PHE A 80 6.23 -19.54 -28.75
N GLU A 81 5.72 -19.80 -29.95
CA GLU A 81 5.64 -18.79 -31.02
C GLU A 81 4.71 -17.63 -30.64
N ASN A 82 3.55 -17.93 -30.07
CA ASN A 82 2.64 -16.90 -29.55
C ASN A 82 3.30 -16.06 -28.44
N ASN A 83 4.01 -16.69 -27.51
CA ASN A 83 4.72 -16.00 -26.45
C ASN A 83 5.91 -15.16 -26.98
N ASP A 84 6.64 -15.65 -27.97
CA ASP A 84 7.73 -14.91 -28.60
C ASP A 84 7.20 -13.68 -29.36
N ASN A 85 6.09 -13.82 -30.08
CA ASN A 85 5.41 -12.70 -30.73
C ASN A 85 4.92 -11.65 -29.73
N TYR A 86 4.34 -12.08 -28.61
CA TYR A 86 3.96 -11.17 -27.52
C TYR A 86 5.17 -10.43 -26.96
N ARG A 87 6.28 -11.13 -26.68
CA ARG A 87 7.52 -10.52 -26.17
C ARG A 87 8.09 -9.49 -27.14
N LYS A 88 8.12 -9.78 -28.44
CA LYS A 88 8.57 -8.82 -29.47
C LYS A 88 7.74 -7.54 -29.45
N LEU A 89 6.41 -7.68 -29.41
CA LEU A 89 5.49 -6.54 -29.35
C LEU A 89 5.65 -5.75 -28.04
N SER A 90 5.74 -6.43 -26.89
CA SER A 90 5.97 -5.79 -25.59
C SER A 90 7.28 -5.02 -25.57
N ASN A 91 8.38 -5.60 -26.06
CA ASN A 91 9.67 -4.92 -26.16
C ASN A 91 9.59 -3.68 -27.05
N LYS A 92 8.93 -3.80 -28.21
CA LYS A 92 8.70 -2.66 -29.11
C LYS A 92 7.96 -1.53 -28.39
N LYS A 93 6.90 -1.84 -27.64
CA LYS A 93 6.16 -0.85 -26.85
C LYS A 93 7.01 -0.18 -25.78
N THR A 94 7.80 -0.94 -25.04
CA THR A 94 8.75 -0.38 -24.06
C THR A 94 9.76 0.56 -24.72
N PHE A 95 10.26 0.25 -25.92
CA PHE A 95 11.13 1.16 -26.66
C PHE A 95 10.40 2.39 -27.21
N GLU A 96 9.13 2.28 -27.59
CA GLU A 96 8.30 3.42 -28.01
C GLU A 96 8.03 4.40 -26.86
N GLU A 97 7.98 3.91 -25.62
CA GLU A 97 7.84 4.73 -24.40
C GLU A 97 9.12 5.49 -24.04
N PHE A 98 10.26 5.18 -24.67
CA PHE A 98 11.50 5.93 -24.47
C PHE A 98 11.30 7.40 -24.87
N ASN A 99 11.70 8.32 -23.98
CA ASN A 99 11.51 9.77 -24.14
C ASN A 99 10.04 10.26 -24.11
N GLN A 100 9.09 9.43 -23.64
CA GLN A 100 7.75 9.87 -23.31
C GLN A 100 7.63 10.28 -21.84
N SER A 101 6.65 11.12 -21.53
CA SER A 101 6.30 11.48 -20.15
C SER A 101 5.86 10.25 -19.36
N ASN A 102 6.15 10.24 -18.06
CA ASN A 102 5.74 9.14 -17.18
C ASN A 102 4.22 8.92 -17.25
N GLN A 103 3.81 7.70 -17.63
CA GLN A 103 2.41 7.34 -17.78
C GLN A 103 1.80 7.02 -16.42
N ARG A 104 1.32 8.06 -15.74
CA ARG A 104 0.76 7.94 -14.38
C ARG A 104 -0.47 7.01 -14.32
N GLU A 105 -1.18 6.79 -15.43
CA GLU A 105 -2.36 5.91 -15.47
C GLU A 105 -2.01 4.41 -15.57
N HIS A 106 -0.73 4.05 -15.72
CA HIS A 106 -0.33 2.64 -15.82
C HIS A 106 -0.39 1.91 -14.48
N TRP A 107 -0.92 0.69 -14.52
CA TRP A 107 -0.98 -0.22 -13.40
C TRP A 107 0.14 -1.26 -13.50
N GLN A 108 0.91 -1.43 -12.44
CA GLN A 108 1.94 -2.47 -12.33
C GLN A 108 1.37 -3.85 -11.98
N MET A 109 0.12 -3.90 -11.53
CA MET A 109 -0.59 -5.14 -11.18
C MET A 109 -1.93 -5.21 -11.90
N SER A 110 -2.30 -6.41 -12.36
CA SER A 110 -3.64 -6.65 -12.91
C SER A 110 -4.68 -6.62 -11.79
N ALA A 111 -5.89 -6.16 -12.09
CA ALA A 111 -6.98 -6.02 -11.11
C ALA A 111 -7.39 -7.33 -10.40
N ASN A 112 -7.01 -8.50 -10.94
CA ASN A 112 -7.23 -9.79 -10.28
C ASN A 112 -6.11 -10.23 -9.32
N ALA A 113 -5.13 -9.37 -9.05
CA ALA A 113 -4.10 -9.62 -8.04
C ALA A 113 -4.66 -9.39 -6.62
N VAL A 114 -4.33 -10.28 -5.68
CA VAL A 114 -4.63 -10.08 -4.25
C VAL A 114 -3.41 -9.43 -3.61
N ASN A 115 -3.21 -8.14 -3.88
CA ASN A 115 -2.10 -7.36 -3.38
C ASN A 115 -2.43 -5.86 -3.48
N ALA A 116 -1.57 -5.01 -2.95
CA ALA A 116 -1.58 -3.55 -3.12
C ALA A 116 -0.13 -3.05 -3.30
N TYR A 117 0.04 -1.80 -3.73
CA TYR A 117 1.37 -1.18 -3.77
C TYR A 117 1.30 0.35 -3.75
N ASN A 118 2.40 0.94 -3.29
CA ASN A 118 2.76 2.35 -3.47
C ASN A 118 3.78 2.47 -4.62
N ASP A 119 3.56 3.41 -5.53
CA ASP A 119 4.56 3.80 -6.52
C ASP A 119 5.08 5.22 -6.23
N PRO A 120 6.32 5.36 -5.74
CA PRO A 120 6.89 6.66 -5.44
C PRO A 120 7.11 7.52 -6.69
N ASN A 121 7.28 6.93 -7.88
CA ASN A 121 7.54 7.66 -9.12
C ASN A 121 6.31 8.38 -9.67
N THR A 122 5.12 7.95 -9.26
CA THR A 122 3.84 8.55 -9.66
C THR A 122 3.08 9.16 -8.48
N ASN A 123 3.64 9.02 -7.26
CA ASN A 123 3.00 9.32 -5.98
C ASN A 123 1.58 8.72 -5.94
N SER A 124 1.49 7.42 -6.23
CA SER A 124 0.21 6.71 -6.29
C SER A 124 0.18 5.54 -5.31
N ILE A 125 -1.01 5.23 -4.83
CA ILE A 125 -1.30 3.98 -4.14
C ILE A 125 -2.39 3.23 -4.91
N VAL A 126 -2.16 1.94 -5.13
CA VAL A 126 -2.93 1.15 -6.07
C VAL A 126 -3.43 -0.13 -5.41
N PHE A 127 -4.73 -0.36 -5.56
CA PHE A 127 -5.42 -1.50 -4.96
C PHE A 127 -6.22 -2.25 -6.04
N PRO A 128 -5.65 -3.30 -6.64
CA PRO A 128 -6.36 -4.25 -7.48
C PRO A 128 -7.70 -4.73 -6.88
N ALA A 129 -8.71 -4.88 -7.71
CA ALA A 129 -10.07 -5.29 -7.33
C ALA A 129 -10.11 -6.55 -6.45
N ALA A 130 -9.26 -7.53 -6.72
CA ALA A 130 -9.24 -8.79 -5.98
C ALA A 130 -8.68 -8.66 -4.56
N ILE A 131 -8.06 -7.55 -4.14
CA ILE A 131 -7.77 -7.36 -2.70
C ILE A 131 -9.05 -7.10 -1.90
N PHE A 132 -10.11 -6.59 -2.55
CA PHE A 132 -11.37 -6.22 -1.92
C PHE A 132 -12.34 -7.40 -1.80
N GLN A 133 -11.87 -8.46 -1.17
CA GLN A 133 -12.67 -9.64 -0.85
C GLN A 133 -12.40 -10.08 0.58
N SER A 134 -13.28 -10.92 1.13
CA SER A 134 -13.08 -11.50 2.46
C SER A 134 -11.78 -12.32 2.48
N PRO A 135 -10.97 -12.25 3.56
CA PRO A 135 -11.25 -11.59 4.83
C PRO A 135 -10.93 -10.09 4.88
N LEU A 136 -10.31 -9.51 3.85
CA LEU A 136 -9.74 -8.16 3.85
C LEU A 136 -10.80 -7.06 3.77
N TYR A 137 -11.81 -7.24 2.92
CA TYR A 137 -12.93 -6.33 2.78
C TYR A 137 -14.23 -7.08 2.53
N ASP A 138 -15.29 -6.68 3.23
CA ASP A 138 -16.63 -7.20 3.02
C ASP A 138 -17.66 -6.16 3.49
N LYS A 139 -18.60 -5.78 2.62
CA LYS A 139 -19.65 -4.81 2.94
C LYS A 139 -20.60 -5.27 4.04
N THR A 140 -20.69 -6.57 4.26
CA THR A 140 -21.54 -7.15 5.30
C THR A 140 -20.87 -7.18 6.67
N LYS A 141 -19.55 -6.94 6.74
CA LYS A 141 -18.79 -6.85 7.99
C LYS A 141 -18.96 -5.48 8.65
N THR A 142 -18.67 -5.44 9.95
CA THR A 142 -18.66 -4.17 10.70
C THR A 142 -17.56 -3.24 10.20
N VAL A 143 -17.77 -1.93 10.35
CA VAL A 143 -16.77 -0.91 10.00
C VAL A 143 -15.42 -1.20 10.66
N SER A 144 -15.44 -1.57 11.95
CA SER A 144 -14.23 -1.94 12.69
C SER A 144 -13.42 -3.09 12.09
N GLN A 145 -14.08 -4.08 11.47
CA GLN A 145 -13.40 -5.21 10.82
C GLN A 145 -12.74 -4.80 9.52
N ASN A 146 -13.42 -3.99 8.69
CA ASN A 146 -12.84 -3.50 7.44
C ASN A 146 -11.67 -2.54 7.72
N TYR A 147 -11.78 -1.65 8.73
CA TYR A 147 -10.65 -0.81 9.14
C TYR A 147 -9.48 -1.64 9.71
N GLY A 148 -9.75 -2.70 10.46
CA GLY A 148 -8.70 -3.58 11.00
C GLY A 148 -7.96 -4.42 9.94
N ALA A 149 -8.55 -4.59 8.76
CA ALA A 149 -7.97 -5.32 7.64
C ALA A 149 -7.61 -4.38 6.48
N ILE A 150 -8.52 -4.15 5.52
CA ILE A 150 -8.21 -3.30 4.36
C ILE A 150 -7.83 -1.86 4.75
N GLY A 151 -8.38 -1.29 5.83
CA GLY A 151 -7.98 0.03 6.30
C GLY A 151 -6.52 0.08 6.76
N ALA A 152 -6.03 -0.96 7.45
CA ALA A 152 -4.62 -1.05 7.83
C ALA A 152 -3.71 -1.16 6.61
N ILE A 153 -4.12 -1.92 5.58
CA ILE A 153 -3.40 -2.04 4.31
C ILE A 153 -3.39 -0.70 3.55
N ILE A 154 -4.52 0.02 3.51
CA ILE A 154 -4.55 1.36 2.91
C ILE A 154 -3.59 2.31 3.64
N GLY A 155 -3.61 2.27 4.97
CA GLY A 155 -2.67 3.04 5.77
C GLY A 155 -1.21 2.65 5.51
N HIS A 156 -0.92 1.36 5.30
CA HIS A 156 0.40 0.81 4.99
C HIS A 156 0.91 1.37 3.64
N GLU A 157 0.09 1.34 2.59
CA GLU A 157 0.49 1.90 1.29
C GLU A 157 0.70 3.42 1.35
N ILE A 158 -0.05 4.14 2.19
CA ILE A 158 0.17 5.59 2.41
C ILE A 158 1.51 5.80 3.14
N SER A 159 1.83 4.97 4.12
CA SER A 159 3.10 5.04 4.87
C SER A 159 4.32 4.90 3.98
N HIS A 160 4.26 4.06 2.94
CA HIS A 160 5.37 3.87 2.00
C HIS A 160 5.81 5.18 1.33
N SER A 161 4.92 6.16 1.17
CA SER A 161 5.30 7.51 0.70
C SER A 161 6.28 8.24 1.63
N PHE A 162 6.47 7.77 2.86
CA PHE A 162 7.30 8.36 3.91
C PHE A 162 8.27 7.38 4.56
N ASP A 163 8.40 6.15 4.04
CA ASP A 163 9.41 5.20 4.50
C ASP A 163 10.82 5.60 4.01
N ILE A 164 11.84 4.76 4.30
CA ILE A 164 13.24 5.02 3.93
C ILE A 164 13.49 5.17 2.41
N ASN A 165 12.56 4.72 1.58
CA ASN A 165 12.61 4.82 0.13
C ASN A 165 11.73 5.98 -0.35
N GLY A 166 10.45 6.00 0.03
CA GLY A 166 9.49 7.00 -0.40
C GLY A 166 9.80 8.40 0.09
N MET A 167 10.48 8.55 1.25
CA MET A 167 10.89 9.86 1.76
C MET A 167 11.79 10.66 0.80
N LYS A 168 12.43 9.99 -0.18
CA LYS A 168 13.33 10.60 -1.15
C LYS A 168 12.61 11.24 -2.34
N TYR A 169 11.29 11.02 -2.44
CA TYR A 169 10.48 11.46 -3.57
C TYR A 169 9.54 12.60 -3.18
N ASP A 170 9.40 13.60 -4.03
CA ASP A 170 8.47 14.73 -3.86
C ASP A 170 7.01 14.36 -4.20
N GLU A 171 6.12 15.35 -4.23
CA GLU A 171 4.69 15.16 -4.53
C GLU A 171 4.41 14.75 -5.98
N LYS A 172 5.37 14.95 -6.88
CA LYS A 172 5.29 14.64 -8.31
C LYS A 172 5.96 13.31 -8.64
N GLY A 173 6.67 12.72 -7.67
CA GLY A 173 7.41 11.48 -7.83
C GLY A 173 8.83 11.67 -8.36
N ASN A 174 9.42 12.86 -8.20
CA ASN A 174 10.83 13.08 -8.52
C ASN A 174 11.70 12.84 -7.28
N LEU A 175 12.89 12.28 -7.49
CA LEU A 175 13.93 12.27 -6.46
C LEU A 175 14.33 13.71 -6.11
N HIS A 176 14.07 14.12 -4.88
CA HIS A 176 14.32 15.47 -4.40
C HIS A 176 14.52 15.43 -2.88
N ASP A 177 15.59 16.07 -2.39
CA ASP A 177 15.80 16.20 -0.95
C ASP A 177 14.98 17.39 -0.41
N TRP A 178 13.81 17.08 0.14
CA TRP A 178 12.89 18.06 0.74
C TRP A 178 12.91 18.05 2.27
N TRP A 179 13.84 17.32 2.88
CA TRP A 179 14.00 17.24 4.33
C TRP A 179 15.04 18.24 4.83
N THR A 180 14.80 18.84 6.00
CA THR A 180 15.89 19.53 6.71
C THR A 180 16.88 18.51 7.30
N LYS A 181 18.12 18.94 7.55
CA LYS A 181 19.14 18.05 8.13
C LYS A 181 18.74 17.58 9.53
N GLU A 182 18.13 18.45 10.31
CA GLU A 182 17.62 18.21 11.65
C GLU A 182 16.48 17.19 11.63
N ASP A 183 15.49 17.38 10.74
CA ASP A 183 14.37 16.45 10.58
C ASP A 183 14.84 15.08 10.14
N LEU A 184 15.78 15.01 9.18
CA LEU A 184 16.37 13.76 8.72
C LEU A 184 17.13 13.03 9.84
N LYS A 185 17.83 13.76 10.71
CA LYS A 185 18.51 13.18 11.88
C LYS A 185 17.50 12.60 12.88
N HIS A 186 16.40 13.31 13.15
CA HIS A 186 15.31 12.82 13.99
C HIS A 186 14.63 11.58 13.38
N TYR A 187 14.37 11.60 12.08
CA TYR A 187 13.82 10.47 11.34
C TYR A 187 14.70 9.24 11.46
N LYS A 188 16.02 9.38 11.19
CA LYS A 188 17.00 8.29 11.34
C LYS A 188 17.04 7.68 12.74
N LYS A 189 16.92 8.51 13.79
CA LYS A 189 16.83 8.02 15.18
C LYS A 189 15.58 7.17 15.41
N LYS A 190 14.43 7.59 14.87
CA LYS A 190 13.17 6.83 14.98
C LYS A 190 13.25 5.52 14.19
N THR A 191 13.79 5.54 12.98
CA THR A 191 13.94 4.32 12.18
C THR A 191 14.97 3.36 12.77
N GLN A 192 16.01 3.85 13.45
CA GLN A 192 16.94 2.97 14.19
C GLN A 192 16.22 2.23 15.32
N ALA A 193 15.36 2.90 16.09
CA ALA A 193 14.58 2.23 17.13
C ALA A 193 13.66 1.13 16.55
N MET A 194 13.13 1.33 15.34
CA MET A 194 12.36 0.31 14.62
C MET A 194 13.25 -0.86 14.18
N ILE A 195 14.47 -0.60 13.69
CA ILE A 195 15.44 -1.68 13.41
C ILE A 195 15.67 -2.50 14.68
N ASP A 196 16.02 -1.85 15.78
CA ASP A 196 16.37 -2.49 17.05
C ASP A 196 15.20 -3.32 17.62
N GLN A 197 13.96 -2.91 17.37
CA GLN A 197 12.76 -3.64 17.78
C GLN A 197 12.60 -5.00 17.07
N TRP A 198 13.02 -5.09 15.80
CA TRP A 198 12.81 -6.26 14.95
C TRP A 198 14.05 -7.12 14.77
N ASP A 199 15.24 -6.54 14.91
CA ASP A 199 16.49 -7.21 14.62
C ASP A 199 16.75 -8.42 15.54
N GLY A 200 17.14 -9.54 14.95
CA GLY A 200 17.45 -10.77 15.68
C GLY A 200 16.24 -11.56 16.19
N LEU A 201 15.01 -11.10 16.01
CA LEU A 201 13.80 -11.86 16.34
C LEU A 201 13.79 -13.20 15.60
N LYS A 202 13.35 -14.28 16.25
CA LYS A 202 13.28 -15.61 15.63
C LYS A 202 12.01 -15.74 14.80
N ALA A 203 12.15 -16.17 13.54
CA ALA A 203 11.08 -16.56 12.64
C ALA A 203 11.39 -17.93 12.01
N ASP A 204 10.39 -18.57 11.39
CA ASP A 204 10.52 -19.92 10.81
C ASP A 204 11.65 -20.01 9.75
N GLY A 205 12.03 -18.89 9.12
CA GLY A 205 13.10 -18.80 8.12
C GLY A 205 14.46 -18.34 8.65
N GLY A 206 14.61 -18.11 9.96
CA GLY A 206 15.84 -17.60 10.55
C GLY A 206 15.63 -16.38 11.46
N LYS A 207 16.70 -15.66 11.74
CA LYS A 207 16.63 -14.38 12.45
C LYS A 207 16.15 -13.29 11.51
N VAL A 208 15.24 -12.46 11.97
CA VAL A 208 14.81 -11.23 11.27
C VAL A 208 15.99 -10.28 11.19
N ASP A 209 16.22 -9.72 10.01
CA ASP A 209 17.10 -8.57 9.80
C ASP A 209 16.25 -7.30 9.88
N GLY A 210 16.43 -6.54 10.97
CA GLY A 210 15.61 -5.35 11.25
C GLY A 210 15.84 -4.23 10.23
N LYS A 211 17.02 -4.20 9.60
CA LYS A 211 17.36 -3.22 8.56
C LYS A 211 16.75 -3.61 7.22
N LEU A 212 16.77 -4.90 6.88
CA LEU A 212 16.14 -5.43 5.66
C LEU A 212 14.62 -5.21 5.67
N THR A 213 13.99 -5.38 6.83
CA THR A 213 12.52 -5.27 6.98
C THR A 213 12.03 -3.86 7.31
N LEU A 214 12.93 -2.89 7.44
CA LEU A 214 12.61 -1.57 7.97
C LEU A 214 11.50 -0.83 7.21
N ALA A 215 11.50 -0.86 5.88
CA ALA A 215 10.49 -0.16 5.08
C ALA A 215 9.07 -0.68 5.39
N GLU A 216 8.91 -2.00 5.37
CA GLU A 216 7.66 -2.69 5.70
C GLU A 216 7.26 -2.47 7.16
N ASN A 217 8.21 -2.52 8.10
CA ASN A 217 7.92 -2.30 9.53
C ASN A 217 7.43 -0.87 9.80
N ILE A 218 8.00 0.14 9.11
CA ILE A 218 7.49 1.52 9.15
C ILE A 218 6.08 1.56 8.57
N ALA A 219 5.86 0.87 7.45
CA ALA A 219 4.59 0.90 6.75
C ALA A 219 3.45 0.27 7.56
N ASP A 220 3.70 -0.91 8.14
CA ASP A 220 2.80 -1.62 9.04
C ASP A 220 2.43 -0.79 10.28
N ASN A 221 3.44 -0.21 10.93
CA ASN A 221 3.22 0.60 12.13
C ASN A 221 2.36 1.83 11.82
N GLY A 222 2.74 2.58 10.78
CA GLY A 222 1.99 3.75 10.33
C GLY A 222 0.56 3.39 9.91
N GLY A 223 0.40 2.29 9.17
CA GLY A 223 -0.87 1.88 8.61
C GLY A 223 -1.89 1.44 9.65
N VAL A 224 -1.47 0.61 10.60
CA VAL A 224 -2.31 0.19 11.72
C VAL A 224 -2.73 1.41 12.56
N MET A 225 -1.80 2.30 12.88
CA MET A 225 -2.08 3.48 13.72
C MET A 225 -3.03 4.45 13.02
N ALA A 226 -2.80 4.74 11.74
CA ALA A 226 -3.64 5.65 10.96
C ALA A 226 -5.05 5.07 10.76
N SER A 227 -5.17 3.76 10.51
CA SER A 227 -6.46 3.10 10.37
C SER A 227 -7.25 3.08 11.68
N LEU A 228 -6.59 2.80 12.81
CA LEU A 228 -7.22 2.86 14.13
C LEU A 228 -7.72 4.26 14.47
N GLU A 229 -6.94 5.29 14.17
CA GLU A 229 -7.33 6.69 14.40
C GLU A 229 -8.47 7.10 13.46
N ALA A 230 -8.47 6.64 12.21
CA ALA A 230 -9.58 6.87 11.28
C ALA A 230 -10.88 6.19 11.77
N LEU A 231 -10.80 4.97 12.30
CA LEU A 231 -11.93 4.28 12.93
C LEU A 231 -12.51 5.06 14.11
N LYS A 232 -11.70 5.72 14.93
CA LYS A 232 -12.16 6.54 16.06
C LYS A 232 -13.03 7.74 15.62
N THR A 233 -12.93 8.16 14.36
CA THR A 233 -13.79 9.22 13.80
C THR A 233 -15.17 8.72 13.37
N GLU A 234 -15.40 7.40 13.38
CA GLU A 234 -16.69 6.79 13.04
C GLU A 234 -17.65 6.78 14.25
N LYS A 235 -18.94 6.92 13.99
CA LYS A 235 -20.00 6.93 15.02
C LYS A 235 -20.18 5.53 15.62
N ILE A 236 -19.44 5.22 16.67
CA ILE A 236 -19.46 4.00 17.51
C ILE A 236 -18.95 2.75 16.77
N GLN A 237 -17.89 2.10 17.28
CA GLN A 237 -17.78 0.63 17.38
C GLN A 237 -16.47 0.15 18.00
N THR A 238 -16.56 -0.93 18.77
CA THR A 238 -15.58 -1.51 19.69
C THR A 238 -14.22 -1.83 19.04
N ILE A 239 -13.13 -1.31 19.63
CA ILE A 239 -11.72 -1.58 19.26
C ILE A 239 -11.40 -3.09 19.21
N LYS A 240 -12.11 -3.90 20.00
CA LYS A 240 -11.93 -5.36 20.06
C LYS A 240 -12.02 -6.04 18.69
N ASN A 241 -12.88 -5.57 17.80
CA ASN A 241 -13.06 -6.17 16.46
C ASN A 241 -11.94 -5.76 15.48
N PHE A 242 -11.38 -4.56 15.64
CA PHE A 242 -10.23 -4.08 14.88
C PHE A 242 -9.00 -4.97 15.11
N LEU A 243 -8.68 -5.25 16.38
CA LEU A 243 -7.53 -6.07 16.78
C LEU A 243 -7.65 -7.52 16.31
N ASN A 244 -8.86 -8.09 16.32
CA ASN A 244 -9.09 -9.46 15.88
C ASN A 244 -8.96 -9.62 14.35
N HIS A 245 -9.22 -8.56 13.57
CA HIS A 245 -9.05 -8.59 12.10
C HIS A 245 -7.67 -8.11 11.63
N GLY A 246 -6.91 -7.41 12.49
CA GLY A 246 -5.46 -7.30 12.32
C GLY A 246 -4.75 -8.67 12.31
N GLN A 247 -5.41 -9.76 12.70
CA GLN A 247 -4.83 -11.10 12.59
C GLN A 247 -4.79 -11.67 11.17
N VAL A 248 -5.36 -10.96 10.17
CA VAL A 248 -5.33 -11.39 8.76
C VAL A 248 -3.90 -11.43 8.20
N PHE A 249 -2.95 -10.71 8.81
CA PHE A 249 -1.53 -10.77 8.48
C PHE A 249 -0.83 -12.07 8.98
N GLY A 250 -1.54 -12.95 9.69
CA GLY A 250 -1.05 -14.25 10.09
C GLY A 250 -1.04 -15.25 8.94
N VAL A 251 0.09 -15.42 8.25
CA VAL A 251 0.27 -16.52 7.29
C VAL A 251 0.47 -17.83 8.06
N LYS A 252 -0.53 -18.72 8.06
CA LYS A 252 -0.33 -20.13 8.46
C LYS A 252 0.45 -20.84 7.36
N LYS A 253 1.79 -20.81 7.44
CA LYS A 253 2.62 -21.64 6.56
C LYS A 253 2.47 -23.14 6.85
N GLN A 254 1.93 -23.52 8.01
CA GLN A 254 1.55 -24.90 8.38
C GLN A 254 0.35 -24.95 9.34
N PRO A 255 -0.45 -26.04 9.36
CA PRO A 255 -1.75 -26.10 10.05
C PRO A 255 -1.73 -25.85 11.57
N LYS A 256 -0.56 -25.86 12.24
CA LYS A 256 -0.45 -25.78 13.71
C LYS A 256 -0.08 -24.41 14.30
N ASN A 257 0.33 -23.41 13.53
CA ASN A 257 0.81 -22.15 14.13
C ASN A 257 -0.29 -21.07 14.13
N LYS A 258 -0.65 -20.59 15.33
CA LYS A 258 -1.47 -19.38 15.50
C LYS A 258 -0.64 -18.15 15.07
N VAL A 259 -1.34 -17.05 14.79
CA VAL A 259 -0.83 -15.71 14.45
C VAL A 259 0.50 -15.40 15.14
N SER A 260 1.46 -14.83 14.40
CA SER A 260 2.78 -14.54 14.94
C SER A 260 2.66 -13.62 16.18
N PRO A 261 3.26 -13.98 17.34
CA PRO A 261 3.24 -13.15 18.55
C PRO A 261 3.76 -11.73 18.34
N GLN A 262 4.61 -11.53 17.31
CA GLN A 262 5.24 -10.27 16.95
C GLN A 262 4.22 -9.24 16.45
N PHE A 263 3.23 -9.66 15.65
CA PHE A 263 2.16 -8.77 15.22
C PHE A 263 1.34 -8.33 16.44
N SER A 264 1.00 -9.24 17.36
CA SER A 264 0.30 -8.87 18.60
C SER A 264 1.11 -7.97 19.54
N GLN A 265 2.45 -8.10 19.58
CA GLN A 265 3.32 -7.22 20.37
C GLN A 265 3.38 -5.78 19.84
N MET A 266 3.37 -5.60 18.52
CA MET A 266 3.32 -4.26 17.90
C MET A 266 2.05 -3.49 18.30
N PHE A 267 0.90 -4.18 18.41
CA PHE A 267 -0.35 -3.56 18.85
C PHE A 267 -0.36 -3.25 20.35
N MET A 268 0.23 -4.10 21.18
CA MET A 268 0.21 -3.93 22.64
C MET A 268 1.16 -2.82 23.12
N HIS A 269 2.29 -2.61 22.44
CA HIS A 269 3.29 -1.61 22.85
C HIS A 269 2.91 -0.16 22.50
N HIS A 270 1.93 0.06 21.61
CA HIS A 270 1.50 1.39 21.17
C HIS A 270 0.11 1.81 21.70
N MET A 271 -0.53 0.96 22.52
CA MET A 271 -1.77 1.29 23.22
C MET A 271 -1.56 1.73 24.68
N ASN A 272 -0.31 1.79 25.16
CA ASN A 272 0.05 2.30 26.49
C ASN A 272 0.88 3.58 26.37
#